data_AF-A0A1Y4SCU7-F1
#
_entry.id   AF-A0A1Y4SCU7-F1
#
_cell.length_a   1.000
_cell.length_b   1.000
_cell.length_c   1.000
_cell.angle_alpha   90.00
_cell.angle_beta   90.00
_cell.angle_gamma   90.00
#
_symmetry.space_group_name_H-M   'P 1'
#
loop_
_entity.id
_entity.type
_entity.pdbx_description
1 polymer ?
#
loop_
_entity_poly.entity_id
_entity_poly.type
_entity_poly.pdbx_seq_one_letter_code
_entity_poly.pdbx_strand_id
1 'polypeptide(L)'
;MTDKMFNDIIDSIINNATDDEIEIIREKLNNHIINHIYDGEVHKELSDEFDSSFCPHCGHDHIIKYGKDKNGNQRYLCKYCHKTFSPMTGTLFSYSKKEAYQWYLYMESLFRGDTI
;
A
#
# COMPACT_ATOMS: atom_id res chain seq x y z
N MET A 1 18.96 1.19 -23.17
CA MET A 1 18.46 0.56 -24.40
C MET A 1 17.16 -0.11 -23.98
N THR A 2 16.02 0.55 -24.17
CA THR A 2 14.72 -0.10 -24.00
C THR A 2 14.73 -1.34 -24.86
N ASP A 3 14.37 -2.48 -24.26
CA ASP A 3 14.44 -3.77 -24.93
C ASP A 3 13.47 -3.73 -26.12
N LYS A 4 14.02 -3.58 -27.34
CA LYS A 4 13.23 -3.38 -28.56
C LYS A 4 12.19 -4.49 -28.71
N MET A 5 12.56 -5.71 -28.34
CA MET A 5 11.68 -6.86 -28.37
C MET A 5 10.49 -6.71 -27.40
N PHE A 6 10.71 -6.14 -26.20
CA PHE A 6 9.63 -5.88 -25.25
C PHE A 6 8.63 -4.87 -25.83
N ASN A 7 9.11 -3.75 -26.40
CA ASN A 7 8.24 -2.73 -26.97
C ASN A 7 7.44 -3.26 -28.17
N ASP A 8 8.08 -4.01 -29.07
CA ASP A 8 7.40 -4.62 -30.23
C ASP A 8 6.26 -5.57 -29.79
N ILE A 9 6.44 -6.30 -28.68
CA ILE A 9 5.39 -7.16 -28.10
C ILE A 9 4.24 -6.32 -27.55
N ILE A 10 4.53 -5.24 -26.80
CA ILE A 10 3.50 -4.37 -26.25
C ILE A 10 2.67 -3.73 -27.37
N ASP A 11 3.33 -3.20 -28.41
CA ASP A 11 2.65 -2.60 -29.56
C ASP A 11 1.78 -3.63 -30.29
N SER A 12 2.25 -4.87 -30.42
CA SER A 12 1.45 -5.96 -31.00
C SER A 12 0.22 -6.28 -30.15
N ILE A 13 0.32 -6.27 -28.82
CA ILE A 13 -0.83 -6.50 -27.93
C ILE A 13 -1.85 -5.37 -28.10
N ILE A 14 -1.40 -4.11 -28.05
CA ILE A 14 -2.26 -2.93 -28.14
C ILE A 14 -3.02 -2.89 -29.47
N ASN A 15 -2.34 -3.18 -30.59
CA ASN A 15 -2.95 -3.07 -31.91
C ASN A 15 -3.95 -4.19 -32.25
N ASN A 16 -3.96 -5.29 -31.47
CA ASN A 16 -4.80 -6.46 -31.77
C ASN A 16 -5.83 -6.78 -30.68
N ALA A 17 -5.82 -6.05 -29.56
CA ALA A 17 -6.81 -6.21 -28.51
C ALA A 17 -8.08 -5.39 -28.80
N THR A 18 -9.23 -5.92 -28.41
CA THR A 18 -10.49 -5.18 -28.37
C THR A 18 -10.51 -4.17 -27.22
N ASP A 19 -11.41 -3.19 -27.26
CA ASP A 19 -11.55 -2.18 -26.20
C ASP A 19 -11.79 -2.82 -24.82
N ASP A 20 -12.61 -3.88 -24.75
CA ASP A 20 -12.86 -4.62 -23.50
C ASP A 20 -11.60 -5.33 -23.00
N GLU A 21 -10.81 -5.94 -23.89
CA GLU A 21 -9.54 -6.58 -23.54
C GLU A 21 -8.51 -5.55 -23.07
N ILE A 22 -8.48 -4.36 -23.69
CA ILE A 22 -7.62 -3.24 -23.27
C ILE A 22 -7.98 -2.80 -21.85
N GLU A 23 -9.26 -2.67 -21.51
CA GLU A 23 -9.66 -2.31 -20.14
C GLU A 23 -9.28 -3.41 -19.13
N ILE A 24 -9.42 -4.70 -19.49
CA ILE A 24 -8.96 -5.81 -18.63
C ILE A 24 -7.44 -5.75 -18.42
N ILE A 25 -6.67 -5.46 -19.47
CA ILE A 25 -5.21 -5.31 -19.38
C ILE A 25 -4.88 -4.14 -18.46
N ARG A 26 -5.54 -2.99 -18.63
CA ARG A 26 -5.37 -1.82 -17.78
C ARG A 26 -5.65 -2.12 -16.32
N GLU A 27 -6.74 -2.82 -16.00
CA GLU A 27 -7.10 -3.20 -14.64
C GLU A 27 -6.01 -4.09 -14.01
N LYS A 28 -5.54 -5.12 -14.74
CA LYS A 28 -4.49 -6.02 -14.26
C LYS A 28 -3.16 -5.30 -14.03
N LEU A 29 -2.79 -4.39 -14.93
CA LEU A 29 -1.59 -3.58 -14.78
C LEU A 29 -1.70 -2.65 -13.57
N ASN A 30 -2.83 -1.96 -13.39
CA ASN A 30 -3.05 -1.10 -12.23
C ASN A 30 -2.99 -1.87 -10.91
N ASN A 31 -3.64 -3.04 -10.86
CA ASN A 31 -3.55 -3.94 -9.71
C ASN A 31 -2.09 -4.28 -9.40
N HIS A 32 -1.33 -4.71 -10.40
CA HIS A 32 0.06 -5.07 -10.22
C HIS A 32 0.92 -3.87 -9.75
N ILE A 33 0.82 -2.73 -10.42
CA ILE A 33 1.58 -1.52 -10.08
C ILE A 33 1.26 -1.07 -8.67
N ILE A 34 -0.01 -0.96 -8.30
CA ILE A 34 -0.42 -0.42 -7.01
C ILE A 34 -0.05 -1.37 -5.87
N ASN A 35 -0.28 -2.67 -6.03
CA ASN A 35 0.01 -3.63 -4.97
C ASN A 35 1.50 -3.97 -4.82
N HIS A 36 2.31 -3.88 -5.88
CA HIS A 36 3.71 -4.28 -5.81
C HIS A 36 4.69 -3.11 -5.77
N ILE A 37 4.38 -1.99 -6.41
CA ILE A 37 5.28 -0.83 -6.45
C ILE A 37 4.87 0.16 -5.36
N TYR A 38 3.62 0.65 -5.41
CA TYR A 38 3.19 1.70 -4.50
C TYR A 38 3.01 1.24 -3.05
N ASP A 39 2.52 0.01 -2.80
CA ASP A 39 2.36 -0.49 -1.43
C ASP A 39 3.69 -0.47 -0.65
N GLY A 40 4.78 -0.90 -1.29
CA GLY A 40 6.12 -0.88 -0.70
C GLY A 40 6.63 0.54 -0.45
N GLU A 41 6.38 1.47 -1.38
CA GLU A 41 6.75 2.88 -1.25
C GLU A 41 5.98 3.55 -0.09
N VAL A 42 4.67 3.35 -0.02
CA VAL A 42 3.82 3.91 1.04
C VAL A 42 4.23 3.37 2.41
N HIS A 43 4.50 2.07 2.53
CA HIS A 43 4.99 1.47 3.78
C HIS A 43 6.31 2.10 4.25
N LYS A 44 7.21 2.41 3.30
CA LYS A 44 8.48 3.06 3.58
C LYS A 44 8.27 4.52 4.00
N GLU A 45 7.51 5.30 3.25
CA GLU A 45 7.22 6.72 3.56
C GLU A 45 6.60 6.87 4.95
N LEU A 46 5.55 6.09 5.24
CA LEU A 46 4.91 6.09 6.56
C LEU A 46 5.88 5.67 7.67
N SER A 47 6.84 4.79 7.39
CA SER A 47 7.86 4.39 8.37
C SER A 47 8.91 5.48 8.59
N ASP A 48 9.32 6.18 7.54
CA ASP A 48 10.32 7.24 7.58
C ASP A 48 9.77 8.48 8.30
N GLU A 49 8.48 8.79 8.16
CA GLU A 49 7.80 9.90 8.83
C GLU A 49 7.32 9.58 10.25
N PHE A 50 7.36 8.32 10.67
CA PHE A 50 6.76 7.90 11.94
C PHE A 50 7.57 8.34 13.16
N ASP A 51 7.00 9.25 13.94
CA ASP A 51 7.51 9.58 15.27
C ASP A 51 7.17 8.49 16.30
N SER A 52 8.20 7.73 16.68
CA SER A 52 8.10 6.70 17.72
C SER A 52 8.25 7.23 19.14
N SER A 53 8.33 8.55 19.33
CA SER A 53 8.52 9.19 20.64
C SER A 53 7.30 9.07 21.55
N PHE A 54 6.11 8.86 20.99
CA PHE A 54 4.86 8.78 21.76
C PHE A 54 3.99 7.60 21.34
N CYS A 55 3.30 7.00 22.30
CA CYS A 55 2.36 5.92 22.03
C CYS A 55 1.11 6.47 21.34
N PRO A 56 0.74 5.96 20.14
CA PRO A 56 -0.50 6.39 19.47
C PRO A 56 -1.77 5.97 20.22
N HIS A 57 -1.68 5.06 21.19
CA HIS A 57 -2.83 4.58 21.97
C HIS A 57 -3.07 5.36 23.27
N CYS A 58 -2.01 5.91 23.89
CA CYS A 58 -2.12 6.51 25.22
C CYS A 58 -1.24 7.76 25.45
N GLY A 59 -0.52 8.23 24.43
CA GLY A 59 0.31 9.44 24.49
C GLY A 59 1.56 9.37 25.36
N HIS A 60 1.85 8.25 26.03
CA HIS A 60 3.06 8.10 26.85
C HIS A 60 4.30 7.83 25.98
N ASP A 61 5.46 8.27 26.44
CA ASP A 61 6.73 8.27 25.71
C ASP A 61 7.64 7.06 25.96
N HIS A 62 7.29 6.21 26.93
CA HIS A 62 8.08 5.03 27.24
C HIS A 62 7.86 3.90 26.21
N ILE A 63 8.52 4.04 25.06
CA ILE A 63 8.42 3.15 23.90
C ILE A 63 9.70 2.33 23.71
N ILE A 64 9.57 1.04 23.40
CA ILE A 64 10.69 0.19 22.99
C ILE A 64 10.43 -0.48 21.63
N LYS A 65 11.51 -0.84 20.92
CA LYS A 65 11.43 -1.75 19.78
C LYS A 65 10.98 -3.14 20.23
N TYR A 66 10.07 -3.75 19.47
CA TYR A 66 9.42 -5.02 19.79
C TYR A 66 9.41 -5.97 18.57
N GLY A 67 10.59 -6.17 17.99
CA GLY A 67 10.78 -7.01 16.81
C GLY A 67 10.24 -6.41 15.52
N LYS A 68 10.10 -7.23 14.48
CA LYS A 68 9.58 -6.86 13.17
C LYS A 68 8.36 -7.72 12.81
N ASP A 69 7.48 -7.20 11.98
CA ASP A 69 6.40 -8.02 11.40
C ASP A 69 6.91 -8.90 10.25
N LYS A 70 6.00 -9.67 9.65
CA LYS A 70 6.30 -10.57 8.51
C LYS A 70 6.81 -9.83 7.26
N ASN A 71 6.52 -8.54 7.13
CA ASN A 71 6.94 -7.69 6.03
C ASN A 71 8.25 -6.94 6.36
N GLY A 72 8.84 -7.18 7.54
CA GLY A 72 10.07 -6.55 7.99
C GLY A 72 9.90 -5.17 8.63
N ASN A 73 8.66 -4.70 8.83
CA ASN A 73 8.39 -3.40 9.45
C ASN A 73 8.67 -3.44 10.95
N GLN A 74 9.25 -2.37 11.49
CA GLN A 74 9.52 -2.26 12.92
C GLN A 74 8.21 -2.21 13.72
N ARG A 75 8.11 -3.06 14.74
CA ARG A 75 7.05 -2.99 15.75
C ARG A 75 7.57 -2.33 17.02
N TYR A 76 6.68 -1.66 17.73
CA TYR A 76 6.96 -0.96 18.97
C TYR A 76 6.04 -1.47 20.07
N LEU A 77 6.49 -1.39 21.32
CA LEU A 77 5.70 -1.69 22.51
C LEU A 77 5.74 -0.48 23.45
N CYS A 78 4.57 0.01 23.84
CA CYS A 78 4.47 0.98 24.94
C CYS A 78 4.59 0.26 26.28
N LYS A 79 5.51 0.69 27.14
CA LYS A 79 5.70 0.12 28.48
C LYS A 79 4.66 0.56 29.50
N TYR A 80 3.91 1.63 29.20
CA TYR A 80 2.83 2.12 30.05
C TYR A 80 1.52 1.37 29.84
N CYS A 81 0.99 1.34 28.61
CA CYS A 81 -0.29 0.68 28.31
C CYS A 81 -0.16 -0.77 27.81
N HIS A 82 1.07 -1.27 27.64
CA HIS A 82 1.40 -2.62 27.17
C HIS A 82 0.86 -2.99 25.78
N LYS A 83 0.40 -2.02 24.98
CA LYS A 83 -0.03 -2.24 23.60
C LYS A 83 1.13 -2.13 22.62
N THR A 84 1.11 -2.99 21.60
CA THR A 84 2.04 -2.88 20.47
C THR A 84 1.45 -1.99 19.38
N PHE A 85 2.32 -1.33 18.63
CA PHE A 85 1.97 -0.56 17.45
C PHE A 85 3.09 -0.66 16.41
N SER A 86 2.85 -0.08 15.25
CA SER A 86 3.78 0.05 14.13
C SER A 86 3.54 1.42 13.47
N PRO A 87 4.38 1.82 12.51
CA PRO A 87 4.13 3.02 11.72
C PRO A 87 2.76 3.02 11.01
N MET A 88 2.19 1.84 10.74
CA MET A 88 0.86 1.72 10.13
C MET A 88 -0.30 1.93 11.12
N THR A 89 -0.03 2.06 12.42
CA THR A 89 -1.10 2.17 13.44
C THR A 89 -1.85 3.48 13.26
N GLY A 90 -3.18 3.39 13.09
CA GLY A 90 -4.03 4.57 12.85
C GLY A 90 -4.10 5.04 11.40
N THR A 91 -3.39 4.38 10.48
CA THR A 91 -3.48 4.64 9.03
C THR A 91 -4.60 3.81 8.38
N LEU A 92 -4.94 4.11 7.14
CA LEU A 92 -5.90 3.31 6.35
C LEU A 92 -5.51 1.83 6.22
N PHE A 93 -4.21 1.56 6.19
CA PHE A 93 -3.66 0.21 6.05
C PHE A 93 -3.67 -0.56 7.37
N SER A 94 -3.98 0.10 8.48
CA SER A 94 -3.98 -0.53 9.81
C SER A 94 -5.01 -1.65 9.88
N TYR A 95 -4.55 -2.87 10.16
CA TYR A 95 -5.38 -4.07 10.27
C TYR A 95 -6.24 -4.40 9.05
N SER A 96 -6.02 -3.74 7.91
CA SER A 96 -6.79 -4.00 6.71
C SER A 96 -6.44 -5.37 6.15
N LYS A 97 -7.47 -6.08 5.68
CA LYS A 97 -7.32 -7.32 4.89
C LYS A 97 -7.41 -7.03 3.39
N LYS A 98 -7.48 -5.76 3.00
CA LYS A 98 -7.58 -5.30 1.63
C LYS A 98 -6.21 -4.93 1.11
N GLU A 99 -5.96 -5.26 -0.15
CA GLU A 99 -4.75 -4.84 -0.86
C GLU A 99 -4.83 -3.34 -1.22
N ALA A 100 -3.69 -2.71 -1.50
CA ALA A 100 -3.61 -1.29 -1.84
C ALA A 100 -4.51 -0.94 -3.04
N TYR A 101 -4.59 -1.80 -4.05
CA TYR A 101 -5.43 -1.58 -5.22
C TYR A 101 -6.93 -1.54 -4.87
N GLN A 102 -7.36 -2.35 -3.90
CA GLN A 102 -8.76 -2.34 -3.47
C GLN A 102 -9.10 -1.04 -2.73
N TRP A 103 -8.17 -0.52 -1.94
CA TRP A 103 -8.32 0.81 -1.34
C TRP A 103 -8.33 1.92 -2.39
N TYR A 104 -7.48 1.82 -3.41
CA TYR A 104 -7.51 2.75 -4.55
C TYR A 104 -8.88 2.76 -5.23
N LEU A 105 -9.45 1.59 -5.55
CA LEU A 105 -10.79 1.51 -6.16
C LEU A 105 -11.86 2.12 -5.25
N TYR A 106 -11.78 1.89 -3.94
CA TYR A 106 -12.71 2.48 -2.99
C TYR A 106 -12.60 4.02 -2.95
N MET A 107 -11.38 4.56 -2.95
CA MET A 107 -11.14 6.00 -2.99
C MET A 107 -11.64 6.62 -4.30
N GLU A 108 -11.32 6.00 -5.44
CA GLU A 108 -11.79 6.44 -6.76
C GLU A 108 -13.31 6.51 -6.80
N SER A 109 -13.99 5.48 -6.29
CA SER A 109 -15.44 5.41 -6.23
C SER A 109 -16.03 6.50 -5.33
N LEU A 110 -15.41 6.73 -4.16
CA LEU A 110 -15.78 7.82 -3.25
C LEU A 110 -15.64 9.20 -3.92
N PHE A 111 -14.55 9.44 -4.65
CA PHE A 111 -14.31 10.71 -5.34
C PHE A 111 -15.27 10.94 -6.52
N ARG A 112 -15.75 9.86 -7.14
CA ARG A 112 -16.78 9.93 -8.19
C ARG A 112 -18.19 10.12 -7.64
N GLY A 113 -18.37 9.99 -6.32
CA GLY A 113 -19.68 10.11 -5.68
C GLY A 113 -20.55 8.87 -5.88
N ASP A 114 -19.95 7.73 -6.17
CA ASP A 114 -20.67 6.47 -6.24
C ASP A 114 -21.20 6.12 -4.84
N THR A 115 -22.45 5.70 -4.75
CA THR A 115 -23.02 5.21 -3.48
C THR A 115 -22.66 3.74 -3.30
N ILE A 116 -22.12 3.39 -2.13
CA ILE A 116 -21.81 2.02 -1.69
C ILE A 116 -23.08 1.19 -1.55
#